data_AF-A0A957WD70-F1
#
_entry.id   AF-A0A957WD70-F1
#
_cell.length_a   1.000
_cell.length_b   1.000
_cell.length_c   1.000
_cell.angle_alpha   90.00
_cell.angle_beta   90.00
_cell.angle_gamma   90.00
#
_symmetry.space_group_name_H-M   'P 1'
#
loop_
_entity.id
_entity.type
_entity.pdbx_description
1 polymer ?
#
loop_
_entity_poly.entity_id
_entity_poly.type
_entity_poly.pdbx_seq_one_letter_code
_entity_poly.pdbx_strand_id
1 'polypeptide(L)'
;VMARLSNPPTWTRALTDTIGTFAPPDDLTDYGDFVEAVATRYKGRIAAYQIWNEPNIFPEWGYKPISAEEYTALLKEGYTRIKAVDPNAIVVMGALAATIELDRERRYDAKGWPISPGGLSDVLFLQQMYDAGAAPYFDVLAMQGYGLWSGPTDRRMQPRVLNFSRPLYIRDVMVRNGDAHKAIWLSELSWNALPPDSELPPVYGRVTPEQQGRYAALAYQRIQQEWPWLGVGFYWFFKQADDRERETNPQYYFRMVEPDFTPLPVYDAIKTQTNQPPVMYPGWHQADHWAVTYQGSWQPITTADALFETALKADQSGDSATFTFQGQALSLGLAGDTGRVRVQVDQTEPVEIKARTGVNSVAQNLGPEPHVVTIEVVEPPVILDSIVVEGAGFRFNRAGGVGLGLVILGGVWLFWRQKRSA
;
A
#
# COMPACT_ATOMS: atom_id res chain seq x y z
N VAL A 1 11.37 5.97 -0.44
CA VAL A 1 11.12 6.24 -1.88
C VAL A 1 10.66 4.96 -2.52
N MET A 2 9.54 5.02 -3.24
CA MET A 2 9.16 4.02 -4.24
C MET A 2 9.42 4.63 -5.61
N ALA A 3 10.12 3.91 -6.48
CA ALA A 3 10.42 4.37 -7.84
C ALA A 3 9.59 3.58 -8.85
N ARG A 4 8.83 4.28 -9.68
CA ARG A 4 8.11 3.67 -10.82
C ARG A 4 9.05 3.59 -12.02
N LEU A 5 9.25 2.37 -12.52
CA LEU A 5 10.08 2.09 -13.69
C LEU A 5 9.15 1.79 -14.88
N SER A 6 8.86 2.82 -15.67
CA SER A 6 7.97 2.77 -16.85
C SER A 6 8.53 3.65 -17.97
N ASN A 7 7.79 3.77 -19.09
CA ASN A 7 8.07 4.70 -20.18
C ASN A 7 9.42 4.43 -20.88
N PRO A 8 9.55 3.27 -21.56
CA PRO A 8 10.82 2.85 -22.14
C PRO A 8 11.22 3.74 -23.34
N PRO A 9 12.53 3.97 -23.55
CA PRO A 9 13.02 4.82 -24.64
C PRO A 9 12.54 4.37 -26.03
N THR A 10 12.38 5.33 -26.95
CA THR A 10 11.90 5.08 -28.33
C THR A 10 12.70 4.00 -29.08
N TRP A 11 14.01 3.89 -28.85
CA TRP A 11 14.87 2.93 -29.54
C TRP A 11 14.61 1.46 -29.18
N THR A 12 13.91 1.19 -28.08
CA THR A 12 13.59 -0.18 -27.61
C THR A 12 12.47 -0.86 -28.41
N ARG A 13 11.92 -0.16 -29.42
CA ARG A 13 10.80 -0.62 -30.25
C ARG A 13 11.15 -0.44 -31.72
N ALA A 14 11.00 -1.47 -32.53
CA ALA A 14 11.18 -1.42 -33.98
C ALA A 14 10.21 -0.42 -34.64
N LEU A 15 9.01 -0.28 -34.06
CA LEU A 15 7.99 0.66 -34.49
C LEU A 15 8.11 2.05 -33.82
N THR A 16 9.17 2.29 -33.03
CA THR A 16 9.41 3.57 -32.34
C THR A 16 8.18 4.03 -31.54
N ASP A 17 7.75 5.28 -31.70
CA ASP A 17 6.59 5.85 -31.01
C ASP A 17 5.27 5.68 -31.78
N THR A 18 5.31 5.03 -32.96
CA THR A 18 4.08 4.79 -33.76
C THR A 18 3.09 3.87 -33.04
N ILE A 19 3.57 3.02 -32.12
CA ILE A 19 2.75 2.18 -31.24
C ILE A 19 2.54 2.81 -29.85
N GLY A 20 2.83 4.10 -29.69
CA GLY A 20 2.67 4.85 -28.46
C GLY A 20 3.93 4.87 -27.61
N THR A 21 4.19 6.01 -26.95
CA THR A 21 5.38 6.24 -26.12
C THR A 21 5.42 5.41 -24.85
N PHE A 22 4.28 4.82 -24.46
CA PHE A 22 4.16 3.90 -23.35
C PHE A 22 4.00 2.44 -23.81
N ALA A 23 4.35 2.10 -25.05
CA ALA A 23 4.41 0.69 -25.44
C ALA A 23 5.61 0.00 -24.74
N PRO A 24 5.50 -1.28 -24.36
CA PRO A 24 6.63 -2.05 -23.84
C PRO A 24 7.74 -2.21 -24.91
N PRO A 25 8.99 -2.50 -24.50
CA PRO A 25 10.06 -2.87 -25.43
C PRO A 25 9.73 -4.13 -26.23
N ASP A 26 10.34 -4.27 -27.42
CA ASP A 26 10.22 -5.51 -28.21
C ASP A 26 11.08 -6.65 -27.63
N ASP A 27 12.21 -6.31 -26.99
CA ASP A 27 13.03 -7.24 -26.20
C ASP A 27 12.90 -6.93 -24.71
N LEU A 28 12.42 -7.90 -23.92
CA LEU A 28 12.29 -7.73 -22.48
C LEU A 28 13.65 -7.59 -21.79
N THR A 29 14.73 -8.09 -22.39
CA THR A 29 16.09 -7.95 -21.87
C THR A 29 16.51 -6.48 -21.80
N ASP A 30 16.10 -5.65 -22.78
CA ASP A 30 16.38 -4.20 -22.75
C ASP A 30 15.73 -3.54 -21.52
N TYR A 31 14.51 -3.97 -21.16
CA TYR A 31 13.85 -3.51 -19.93
C TYR A 31 14.58 -4.02 -18.69
N GLY A 32 14.94 -5.31 -18.68
CA GLY A 32 15.68 -5.94 -17.59
C GLY A 32 17.01 -5.25 -17.29
N ASP A 33 17.79 -4.94 -18.31
CA ASP A 33 19.08 -4.27 -18.19
C ASP A 33 18.94 -2.83 -17.65
N PHE A 34 17.89 -2.11 -18.07
CA PHE A 34 17.55 -0.81 -17.47
C PHE A 34 17.19 -0.94 -15.99
N VAL A 35 16.31 -1.89 -15.65
CA VAL A 35 15.88 -2.15 -14.28
C VAL A 35 17.09 -2.52 -13.39
N GLU A 36 17.98 -3.38 -13.88
CA GLU A 36 19.21 -3.78 -13.20
C GLU A 36 20.16 -2.58 -12.97
N ALA A 37 20.32 -1.73 -13.99
CA ALA A 37 21.16 -0.53 -13.88
C ALA A 37 20.64 0.44 -12.80
N VAL A 38 19.32 0.66 -12.75
CA VAL A 38 18.68 1.50 -11.72
C VAL A 38 18.82 0.86 -10.34
N ALA A 39 18.50 -0.43 -10.21
CA ALA A 39 18.60 -1.17 -8.96
C ALA A 39 20.04 -1.15 -8.41
N THR A 40 21.04 -1.36 -9.28
CA THR A 40 22.47 -1.35 -8.91
C THR A 40 22.89 0.02 -8.40
N ARG A 41 22.49 1.07 -9.13
CA ARG A 41 22.84 2.45 -8.77
C ARG A 41 22.23 2.88 -7.43
N TYR A 42 21.05 2.39 -7.09
CA TYR A 42 20.29 2.83 -5.93
C TYR A 42 20.07 1.73 -4.87
N LYS A 43 20.88 0.67 -4.90
CA LYS A 43 20.87 -0.42 -3.91
C LYS A 43 20.90 0.12 -2.48
N GLY A 44 19.98 -0.35 -1.63
CA GLY A 44 19.80 0.14 -0.25
C GLY A 44 19.29 1.59 -0.11
N ARG A 45 19.04 2.32 -1.21
CA ARG A 45 18.56 3.72 -1.17
C ARG A 45 17.11 3.88 -1.60
N ILE A 46 16.64 3.08 -2.56
CA ILE A 46 15.24 2.98 -2.96
C ILE A 46 14.63 1.73 -2.30
N ALA A 47 13.46 1.89 -1.69
CA ALA A 47 12.78 0.83 -0.93
C ALA A 47 12.11 -0.18 -1.85
N ALA A 48 11.41 0.39 -2.82
CA ALA A 48 10.42 -0.28 -3.60
C ALA A 48 10.54 0.17 -5.04
N TYR A 49 10.42 -0.79 -5.95
CA TYR A 49 10.39 -0.55 -7.38
C TYR A 49 9.05 -1.02 -7.91
N GLN A 50 8.29 -0.09 -8.49
CA GLN A 50 7.06 -0.41 -9.20
C GLN A 50 7.40 -0.73 -10.65
N ILE A 51 7.09 -1.95 -11.09
CA ILE A 51 7.34 -2.42 -12.44
C ILE A 51 6.13 -2.08 -13.31
N TRP A 52 6.29 -1.01 -14.09
CA TRP A 52 5.28 -0.44 -14.98
C TRP A 52 4.19 0.42 -14.31
N ASN A 53 3.25 0.94 -15.11
CA ASN A 53 2.06 1.68 -14.68
C ASN A 53 0.84 1.22 -15.48
N GLU A 54 -0.27 0.91 -14.82
CA GLU A 54 -1.58 0.70 -15.46
C GLU A 54 -1.57 -0.16 -16.74
N PRO A 55 -0.90 -1.34 -16.76
CA PRO A 55 -0.73 -2.14 -17.97
C PRO A 55 -2.04 -2.67 -18.56
N ASN A 56 -3.16 -2.49 -17.85
CA ASN A 56 -4.48 -2.97 -18.21
C ASN A 56 -5.32 -1.93 -18.97
N ILE A 57 -4.80 -0.74 -19.28
CA ILE A 57 -5.53 0.29 -20.06
C ILE A 57 -4.65 0.96 -21.12
N PHE A 58 -5.30 1.50 -22.15
CA PHE A 58 -4.71 2.46 -23.07
C PHE A 58 -4.65 3.87 -22.41
N PRO A 59 -3.59 4.67 -22.65
CA PRO A 59 -2.43 4.41 -23.50
C PRO A 59 -1.26 3.72 -22.79
N GLU A 60 -1.43 3.27 -21.56
CA GLU A 60 -0.37 2.83 -20.64
C GLU A 60 0.31 1.51 -21.07
N TRP A 61 -0.21 0.84 -22.11
CA TRP A 61 0.44 -0.28 -22.81
C TRP A 61 0.66 0.01 -24.31
N GLY A 62 0.69 1.29 -24.69
CA GLY A 62 0.69 1.74 -26.08
C GLY A 62 -0.61 1.37 -26.82
N TYR A 63 -0.53 1.32 -28.14
CA TYR A 63 -1.62 0.88 -29.03
C TYR A 63 -1.64 -0.64 -29.23
N LYS A 64 -0.89 -1.41 -28.43
CA LYS A 64 -0.92 -2.87 -28.46
C LYS A 64 -2.21 -3.38 -27.78
N PRO A 65 -2.71 -4.57 -28.19
CA PRO A 65 -3.75 -5.24 -27.43
C PRO A 65 -3.27 -5.50 -26.00
N ILE A 66 -4.09 -5.15 -25.01
CA ILE A 66 -3.80 -5.39 -23.59
C ILE A 66 -3.65 -6.89 -23.33
N SER A 67 -2.49 -7.30 -22.80
CA SER A 67 -2.19 -8.69 -22.43
C SER A 67 -1.60 -8.77 -21.01
N ALA A 68 -2.28 -9.54 -20.15
CA ALA A 68 -1.80 -9.82 -18.81
C ALA A 68 -0.59 -10.76 -18.83
N GLU A 69 -0.51 -11.65 -19.83
CA GLU A 69 0.57 -12.60 -20.05
C GLU A 69 1.86 -11.88 -20.45
N GLU A 70 1.79 -10.95 -21.42
CA GLU A 70 2.94 -10.14 -21.81
C GLU A 70 3.42 -9.26 -20.65
N TYR A 71 2.49 -8.63 -19.92
CA TYR A 71 2.84 -7.87 -18.73
C TYR A 71 3.48 -8.76 -17.65
N THR A 72 2.99 -9.98 -17.44
CA THR A 72 3.56 -10.94 -16.49
C THR A 72 5.00 -11.32 -16.86
N ALA A 73 5.30 -11.48 -18.15
CA ALA A 73 6.66 -11.71 -18.61
C ALA A 73 7.59 -10.52 -18.31
N LEU A 74 7.13 -9.29 -18.57
CA LEU A 74 7.87 -8.07 -18.24
C LEU A 74 8.09 -7.91 -16.73
N LEU A 75 7.06 -8.19 -15.93
CA LEU A 75 7.13 -8.18 -14.46
C LEU A 75 8.16 -9.18 -13.95
N LYS A 76 8.15 -10.41 -14.47
CA LYS A 76 9.10 -11.47 -14.12
C LYS A 76 10.54 -11.07 -14.41
N GLU A 77 10.80 -10.45 -15.56
CA GLU A 77 12.14 -9.97 -15.91
C GLU A 77 12.61 -8.90 -14.92
N GLY A 78 11.79 -7.86 -14.69
CA GLY A 78 12.11 -6.78 -13.75
C GLY A 78 12.33 -7.28 -12.32
N TYR A 79 11.45 -8.17 -11.83
CA TYR A 79 11.58 -8.80 -10.50
C TYR A 79 12.91 -9.53 -10.36
N THR A 80 13.23 -10.39 -11.33
CA THR A 80 14.44 -11.23 -11.30
C THR A 80 15.69 -10.37 -11.24
N ARG A 81 15.76 -9.31 -12.06
CA ARG A 81 16.88 -8.37 -12.10
C ARG A 81 17.05 -7.59 -10.79
N ILE A 82 15.95 -7.11 -10.22
CA ILE A 82 15.98 -6.41 -8.92
C ILE A 82 16.48 -7.35 -7.82
N LYS A 83 15.89 -8.54 -7.69
CA LYS A 83 16.25 -9.47 -6.61
C LYS A 83 17.68 -10.00 -6.72
N ALA A 84 18.23 -10.12 -7.92
CA ALA A 84 19.65 -10.48 -8.11
C ALA A 84 20.60 -9.40 -7.56
N VAL A 85 20.23 -8.11 -7.69
CA VAL A 85 21.03 -6.98 -7.21
C VAL A 85 20.80 -6.71 -5.73
N ASP A 86 19.53 -6.64 -5.31
CA ASP A 86 19.09 -6.30 -3.97
C ASP A 86 17.93 -7.21 -3.54
N PRO A 87 18.22 -8.36 -2.89
CA PRO A 87 17.19 -9.28 -2.43
C PRO A 87 16.16 -8.66 -1.47
N ASN A 88 16.55 -7.57 -0.78
CA ASN A 88 15.72 -6.88 0.20
C ASN A 88 14.83 -5.79 -0.43
N ALA A 89 15.06 -5.42 -1.68
CA ALA A 89 14.21 -4.44 -2.36
C ALA A 89 12.80 -5.00 -2.59
N ILE A 90 11.78 -4.19 -2.34
CA ILE A 90 10.38 -4.56 -2.53
C ILE A 90 10.05 -4.40 -4.01
N VAL A 91 9.54 -5.45 -4.65
CA VAL A 91 9.04 -5.37 -6.01
C VAL A 91 7.53 -5.25 -5.99
N VAL A 92 7.04 -4.12 -6.49
CA VAL A 92 5.62 -3.79 -6.61
C VAL A 92 5.23 -4.00 -8.07
N MET A 93 4.17 -4.75 -8.34
CA MET A 93 3.65 -4.82 -9.72
C MET A 93 3.11 -3.44 -10.16
N GLY A 94 2.89 -3.29 -11.45
CA GLY A 94 2.32 -2.10 -12.07
C GLY A 94 0.92 -1.89 -11.53
N ALA A 95 0.66 -0.67 -11.06
CA ALA A 95 -0.61 -0.35 -10.45
C ALA A 95 -1.74 -0.55 -11.46
N LEU A 96 -2.65 -1.48 -11.20
CA LEU A 96 -3.81 -1.69 -12.07
C LEU A 96 -4.74 -0.47 -12.03
N ALA A 97 -5.14 0.00 -13.20
CA ALA A 97 -6.19 1.00 -13.32
C ALA A 97 -7.54 0.39 -12.93
N ALA A 98 -8.29 1.09 -12.08
CA ALA A 98 -9.67 0.71 -11.74
C ALA A 98 -10.57 0.84 -12.98
N THR A 99 -10.87 -0.28 -13.64
CA THR A 99 -11.62 -0.28 -14.90
C THR A 99 -12.57 -1.47 -15.04
N ILE A 100 -13.59 -1.33 -15.88
CA ILE A 100 -14.59 -2.37 -16.22
C ILE A 100 -14.59 -2.71 -17.71
N GLU A 101 -13.59 -2.22 -18.44
CA GLU A 101 -13.45 -2.44 -19.88
C GLU A 101 -13.23 -3.92 -20.21
N LEU A 102 -13.66 -4.33 -21.39
CA LEU A 102 -13.53 -5.72 -21.88
C LEU A 102 -12.94 -5.80 -23.29
N ASP A 103 -12.62 -4.65 -23.88
CA ASP A 103 -12.06 -4.55 -25.21
C ASP A 103 -10.59 -4.17 -25.11
N ARG A 104 -9.72 -5.15 -25.38
CA ARG A 104 -8.26 -5.05 -25.21
C ARG A 104 -7.60 -4.03 -26.13
N GLU A 105 -8.32 -3.49 -27.12
CA GLU A 105 -7.75 -2.56 -28.09
C GLU A 105 -8.50 -1.23 -28.09
N ARG A 106 -7.74 -0.14 -28.23
CA ARG A 106 -8.31 1.17 -28.54
C ARG A 106 -8.83 1.14 -29.96
N ARG A 107 -10.14 1.37 -30.15
CA ARG A 107 -10.76 1.35 -31.49
C ARG A 107 -11.52 2.64 -31.76
N TYR A 108 -11.57 3.00 -33.03
CA TYR A 108 -12.23 4.20 -33.53
C TYR A 108 -13.23 3.84 -34.63
N ASP A 109 -14.31 4.61 -34.75
CA ASP A 109 -15.20 4.52 -35.90
C ASP A 109 -14.57 5.14 -37.16
N ALA A 110 -15.27 5.03 -38.30
CA ALA A 110 -14.81 5.60 -39.57
C ALA A 110 -14.67 7.14 -39.56
N LYS A 111 -15.18 7.83 -38.54
CA LYS A 111 -15.09 9.28 -38.36
C LYS A 111 -14.01 9.66 -37.34
N GLY A 112 -13.28 8.70 -36.78
CA GLY A 112 -12.23 8.91 -35.80
C GLY A 112 -12.73 9.06 -34.36
N TRP A 113 -14.01 8.76 -34.07
CA TRP A 113 -14.52 8.77 -32.69
C TRP A 113 -14.17 7.46 -31.99
N PRO A 114 -13.70 7.50 -30.73
CA PRO A 114 -13.39 6.28 -29.99
C PRO A 114 -14.67 5.48 -29.72
N ILE A 115 -14.67 4.22 -30.16
CA ILE A 115 -15.75 3.24 -29.90
C ILE A 115 -15.38 2.22 -28.82
N SER A 116 -14.08 2.10 -28.54
CA SER A 116 -13.54 1.36 -27.40
C SER A 116 -12.46 2.21 -26.78
N PRO A 117 -12.46 2.42 -25.45
CA PRO A 117 -11.39 3.13 -24.79
C PRO A 117 -10.08 2.34 -24.74
N GLY A 118 -10.11 1.01 -24.95
CA GLY A 118 -8.96 0.12 -24.90
C GLY A 118 -8.56 -0.20 -23.46
N GLY A 119 -8.94 -1.39 -22.97
CA GLY A 119 -8.64 -1.83 -21.62
C GLY A 119 -9.20 -3.20 -21.28
N LEU A 120 -8.68 -3.78 -20.20
CA LEU A 120 -9.22 -4.98 -19.58
C LEU A 120 -9.48 -4.70 -18.11
N SER A 121 -10.64 -5.14 -17.63
CA SER A 121 -11.02 -5.08 -16.23
C SER A 121 -9.88 -5.57 -15.36
N ASP A 122 -9.47 -4.76 -14.40
CA ASP A 122 -8.45 -5.07 -13.39
C ASP A 122 -8.65 -6.44 -12.72
N VAL A 123 -9.89 -6.85 -12.43
CA VAL A 123 -10.22 -8.17 -11.88
C VAL A 123 -9.84 -9.29 -12.86
N LEU A 124 -10.21 -9.15 -14.14
CA LEU A 124 -9.88 -10.16 -15.17
C LEU A 124 -8.39 -10.16 -15.50
N PHE A 125 -7.79 -8.98 -15.58
CA PHE A 125 -6.36 -8.81 -15.84
C PHE A 125 -5.53 -9.46 -14.73
N LEU A 126 -5.87 -9.20 -13.46
CA LEU A 126 -5.19 -9.82 -12.32
C LEU A 126 -5.35 -11.34 -12.30
N GLN A 127 -6.54 -11.87 -12.56
CA GLN A 127 -6.71 -13.32 -12.63
C GLN A 127 -5.85 -13.93 -13.75
N GLN A 128 -5.80 -13.30 -14.92
CA GLN A 128 -4.94 -13.76 -16.02
C GLN A 128 -3.44 -13.65 -15.69
N MET A 129 -3.02 -12.64 -14.91
CA MET A 129 -1.66 -12.61 -14.39
C MET A 129 -1.35 -13.81 -13.48
N TYR A 130 -2.27 -14.16 -12.58
CA TYR A 130 -2.13 -15.35 -11.74
C TYR A 130 -2.06 -16.64 -12.56
N ASP A 131 -2.95 -16.78 -13.55
CA ASP A 131 -2.97 -17.93 -14.46
C ASP A 131 -1.68 -18.03 -15.29
N ALA A 132 -1.06 -16.88 -15.62
CA ALA A 132 0.24 -16.78 -16.29
C ALA A 132 1.45 -16.99 -15.35
N GLY A 133 1.22 -17.21 -14.05
CA GLY A 133 2.27 -17.50 -13.08
C GLY A 133 2.96 -16.28 -12.48
N ALA A 134 2.26 -15.14 -12.36
CA ALA A 134 2.82 -13.90 -11.79
C ALA A 134 3.11 -13.99 -10.27
N ALA A 135 2.46 -14.89 -9.53
CA ALA A 135 2.46 -14.92 -8.07
C ALA A 135 3.87 -14.78 -7.42
N PRO A 136 4.93 -15.51 -7.82
CA PRO A 136 6.24 -15.35 -7.18
C PRO A 136 7.02 -14.09 -7.61
N TYR A 137 6.53 -13.31 -8.57
CA TYR A 137 7.26 -12.20 -9.20
C TYR A 137 6.78 -10.80 -8.77
N PHE A 138 6.08 -10.70 -7.64
CA PHE A 138 5.85 -9.44 -6.94
C PHE A 138 5.69 -9.70 -5.44
N ASP A 139 6.19 -8.76 -4.64
CA ASP A 139 6.06 -8.76 -3.18
C ASP A 139 4.76 -8.06 -2.75
N VAL A 140 4.32 -7.06 -3.54
CA VAL A 140 3.16 -6.22 -3.27
C VAL A 140 2.32 -6.04 -4.53
N LEU A 141 1.01 -6.23 -4.41
CA LEU A 141 0.07 -5.85 -5.46
C LEU A 141 -0.16 -4.34 -5.43
N ALA A 142 -0.17 -3.68 -6.59
CA ALA A 142 -0.58 -2.28 -6.68
C ALA A 142 -1.82 -2.09 -7.55
N MET A 143 -2.61 -1.08 -7.19
CA MET A 143 -3.74 -0.59 -7.99
C MET A 143 -3.98 0.90 -7.73
N GLN A 144 -4.73 1.57 -8.59
CA GLN A 144 -5.20 2.92 -8.30
C GLN A 144 -6.44 2.92 -7.41
N GLY A 145 -6.51 3.88 -6.50
CA GLY A 145 -7.56 4.10 -5.52
C GLY A 145 -8.34 5.40 -5.75
N TYR A 146 -8.66 5.73 -7.01
CA TYR A 146 -9.48 6.90 -7.32
C TYR A 146 -10.92 6.74 -6.84
N GLY A 147 -11.45 7.76 -6.17
CA GLY A 147 -12.86 7.74 -5.72
C GLY A 147 -13.88 8.07 -6.81
N LEU A 148 -13.41 8.66 -7.93
CA LEU A 148 -14.18 8.98 -9.13
C LEU A 148 -15.48 9.74 -8.80
N TRP A 149 -16.63 9.17 -9.13
CA TRP A 149 -17.97 9.76 -9.03
C TRP A 149 -18.63 9.60 -7.66
N SER A 150 -17.89 9.17 -6.63
CA SER A 150 -18.45 8.80 -5.33
C SER A 150 -17.52 9.16 -4.18
N GLY A 151 -18.05 9.25 -2.96
CA GLY A 151 -17.24 9.50 -1.77
C GLY A 151 -16.48 8.25 -1.27
N PRO A 152 -15.51 8.42 -0.36
CA PRO A 152 -14.70 7.33 0.19
C PRO A 152 -15.52 6.31 0.98
N THR A 153 -16.74 6.64 1.40
CA THR A 153 -17.65 5.76 2.15
C THR A 153 -18.67 5.05 1.26
N ASP A 154 -18.57 5.18 -0.07
CA ASP A 154 -19.40 4.39 -0.98
C ASP A 154 -18.99 2.91 -0.91
N ARG A 155 -19.86 2.09 -0.33
CA ARG A 155 -19.69 0.64 -0.14
C ARG A 155 -20.47 -0.19 -1.16
N ARG A 156 -20.99 0.41 -2.23
CA ARG A 156 -21.67 -0.34 -3.29
C ARG A 156 -20.68 -1.27 -3.99
N MET A 157 -20.80 -2.56 -3.72
CA MET A 157 -20.01 -3.62 -4.36
C MET A 157 -20.82 -4.25 -5.48
N GLN A 158 -20.87 -3.58 -6.63
CA GLN A 158 -21.43 -4.14 -7.87
C GLN A 158 -20.33 -4.21 -8.94
N PRO A 159 -20.29 -5.24 -9.81
CA PRO A 159 -19.16 -5.45 -10.73
C PRO A 159 -18.83 -4.24 -11.62
N ARG A 160 -19.84 -3.48 -12.04
CA ARG A 160 -19.69 -2.31 -12.93
C ARG A 160 -19.60 -0.97 -12.21
N VAL A 161 -19.54 -0.96 -10.88
CA VAL A 161 -19.36 0.28 -10.11
C VAL A 161 -17.88 0.47 -9.82
N LEU A 162 -17.33 1.59 -10.30
CA LEU A 162 -15.99 2.05 -9.96
C LEU A 162 -16.11 3.05 -8.79
N ASN A 163 -15.61 2.67 -7.62
CA ASN A 163 -15.59 3.51 -6.43
C ASN A 163 -14.37 3.15 -5.55
N PHE A 164 -14.21 3.87 -4.45
CA PHE A 164 -13.09 3.68 -3.54
C PHE A 164 -13.07 2.29 -2.88
N SER A 165 -14.19 1.56 -2.82
CA SER A 165 -14.25 0.20 -2.26
C SER A 165 -13.73 -0.89 -3.21
N ARG A 166 -13.40 -0.56 -4.47
CA ARG A 166 -12.93 -1.51 -5.47
C ARG A 166 -11.74 -2.40 -5.05
N PRO A 167 -10.77 -1.95 -4.23
CA PRO A 167 -9.70 -2.80 -3.73
C PRO A 167 -10.16 -4.09 -3.03
N LEU A 168 -11.39 -4.13 -2.50
CA LEU A 168 -11.96 -5.35 -1.92
C LEU A 168 -12.14 -6.47 -2.95
N TYR A 169 -12.53 -6.17 -4.20
CA TYR A 169 -12.62 -7.19 -5.25
C TYR A 169 -11.25 -7.75 -5.63
N ILE A 170 -10.26 -6.85 -5.72
CA ILE A 170 -8.87 -7.22 -6.01
C ILE A 170 -8.32 -8.10 -4.90
N ARG A 171 -8.63 -7.76 -3.63
CA ARG A 171 -8.26 -8.56 -2.48
C ARG A 171 -8.86 -9.97 -2.53
N ASP A 172 -10.12 -10.12 -2.92
CA ASP A 172 -10.76 -11.44 -3.09
C ASP A 172 -10.05 -12.29 -4.14
N VAL A 173 -9.61 -11.69 -5.25
CA VAL A 173 -8.81 -12.40 -6.27
C VAL A 173 -7.47 -12.87 -5.68
N MET A 174 -6.74 -12.00 -4.96
CA MET A 174 -5.48 -12.40 -4.30
C MET A 174 -5.69 -13.56 -3.32
N VAL A 175 -6.72 -13.49 -2.47
CA VAL A 175 -7.02 -14.52 -1.48
C VAL A 175 -7.33 -15.85 -2.15
N ARG A 176 -8.13 -15.86 -3.23
CA ARG A 176 -8.44 -17.09 -4.00
C ARG A 176 -7.21 -17.72 -4.65
N ASN A 177 -6.22 -16.91 -4.99
CA ASN A 177 -4.96 -17.36 -5.60
C ASN A 177 -3.84 -17.60 -4.56
N GLY A 178 -4.15 -17.61 -3.25
CA GLY A 178 -3.19 -17.94 -2.18
C GLY A 178 -2.34 -16.78 -1.66
N ASP A 179 -2.55 -15.57 -2.18
CA ASP A 179 -1.77 -14.36 -1.87
C ASP A 179 -2.40 -13.49 -0.77
N ALA A 180 -3.21 -14.10 0.10
CA ALA A 180 -3.75 -13.44 1.29
C ALA A 180 -2.64 -12.84 2.18
N HIS A 181 -1.42 -13.34 2.09
CA HIS A 181 -0.27 -12.88 2.85
C HIS A 181 0.37 -11.58 2.34
N LYS A 182 0.06 -11.16 1.11
CA LYS A 182 0.66 -9.97 0.49
C LYS A 182 -0.22 -8.75 0.67
N ALA A 183 0.43 -7.59 0.77
CA ALA A 183 -0.25 -6.31 0.84
C ALA A 183 -0.78 -5.87 -0.53
N ILE A 184 -1.79 -5.00 -0.48
CA ILE A 184 -2.15 -4.10 -1.59
C ILE A 184 -1.62 -2.70 -1.27
N TRP A 185 -1.00 -2.03 -2.23
CA TRP A 185 -0.70 -0.60 -2.17
C TRP A 185 -1.57 0.17 -3.18
N LEU A 186 -1.97 1.38 -2.80
CA LEU A 186 -2.59 2.32 -3.74
C LEU A 186 -1.51 3.26 -4.25
N SER A 187 -1.06 3.08 -5.49
CA SER A 187 0.00 3.92 -6.07
C SER A 187 -0.46 5.34 -6.36
N GLU A 188 -1.77 5.51 -6.57
CA GLU A 188 -2.44 6.79 -6.71
C GLU A 188 -3.79 6.71 -6.00
N LEU A 189 -4.12 7.67 -5.15
CA LEU A 189 -5.47 7.86 -4.60
C LEU A 189 -5.79 9.34 -4.56
N SER A 190 -6.97 9.72 -5.03
CA SER A 190 -7.46 11.10 -4.96
C SER A 190 -8.91 11.24 -5.45
N TRP A 191 -9.43 12.46 -5.34
CA TRP A 191 -10.64 12.97 -5.98
C TRP A 191 -10.31 14.21 -6.79
N ASN A 192 -11.00 14.41 -7.92
CA ASN A 192 -10.68 15.48 -8.85
C ASN A 192 -11.52 16.74 -8.57
N ALA A 193 -10.86 17.87 -8.35
CA ALA A 193 -11.50 19.15 -8.04
C ALA A 193 -11.71 20.05 -9.27
N LEU A 194 -12.01 19.46 -10.44
CA LEU A 194 -12.25 20.20 -11.68
C LEU A 194 -13.39 21.24 -11.49
N PRO A 195 -13.18 22.53 -11.82
CA PRO A 195 -14.20 23.56 -11.67
C PRO A 195 -15.48 23.23 -12.45
N PRO A 196 -16.66 23.60 -11.91
CA PRO A 196 -17.94 23.30 -12.55
C PRO A 196 -18.09 23.96 -13.93
N ASP A 197 -17.45 25.11 -14.12
CA ASP A 197 -17.40 25.94 -15.32
C ASP A 197 -16.27 25.57 -16.30
N SER A 198 -15.44 24.58 -15.99
CA SER A 198 -14.40 24.12 -16.90
C SER A 198 -14.99 23.44 -18.14
N GLU A 199 -14.42 23.75 -19.31
CA GLU A 199 -14.75 23.11 -20.59
C GLU A 199 -14.14 21.68 -20.70
N LEU A 200 -13.24 21.30 -19.78
CA LEU A 200 -12.64 19.98 -19.78
C LEU A 200 -13.65 18.89 -19.40
N PRO A 201 -13.55 17.69 -20.00
CA PRO A 201 -14.41 16.58 -19.64
C PRO A 201 -14.08 16.08 -18.22
N PRO A 202 -15.08 15.91 -17.32
CA PRO A 202 -14.88 15.43 -15.95
C PRO A 202 -14.64 13.91 -15.89
N VAL A 203 -13.64 13.39 -16.61
CA VAL A 203 -13.41 11.94 -16.74
C VAL A 203 -13.09 11.23 -15.42
N TYR A 204 -12.66 11.97 -14.39
CA TYR A 204 -12.35 11.47 -13.04
C TYR A 204 -13.44 11.81 -12.01
N GLY A 205 -14.64 12.18 -12.45
CA GLY A 205 -15.64 12.77 -11.57
C GLY A 205 -15.35 14.22 -11.24
N ARG A 206 -16.14 14.78 -10.32
CA ARG A 206 -16.05 16.19 -9.92
C ARG A 206 -16.48 16.36 -8.47
N VAL A 207 -15.61 16.97 -7.66
CA VAL A 207 -15.88 17.39 -6.28
C VAL A 207 -15.45 18.85 -6.08
N THR A 208 -15.93 19.51 -5.03
CA THR A 208 -15.36 20.82 -4.64
C THR A 208 -13.97 20.64 -4.00
N PRO A 209 -13.11 21.67 -3.97
CA PRO A 209 -11.83 21.63 -3.24
C PRO A 209 -11.97 21.20 -1.77
N GLU A 210 -13.02 21.66 -1.07
CA GLU A 210 -13.31 21.28 0.32
C GLU A 210 -13.73 19.81 0.43
N GLN A 211 -14.53 19.34 -0.53
CA GLN A 211 -14.92 17.93 -0.62
C GLN A 211 -13.70 17.04 -0.89
N GLN A 212 -12.79 17.45 -1.79
CA GLN A 212 -11.54 16.75 -2.08
C GLN A 212 -10.72 16.56 -0.80
N GLY A 213 -10.52 17.63 -0.01
CA GLY A 213 -9.79 17.55 1.25
C GLY A 213 -10.44 16.63 2.28
N ARG A 214 -11.75 16.80 2.50
CA ARG A 214 -12.50 15.95 3.43
C ARG A 214 -12.51 14.48 3.01
N TYR A 215 -12.67 14.20 1.71
CA TYR A 215 -12.68 12.84 1.19
C TYR A 215 -11.32 12.17 1.29
N ALA A 216 -10.23 12.89 1.00
CA ALA A 216 -8.89 12.36 1.18
C ALA A 216 -8.62 11.96 2.64
N ALA A 217 -8.96 12.81 3.62
CA ALA A 217 -8.81 12.49 5.04
C ALA A 217 -9.65 11.27 5.46
N LEU A 218 -10.93 11.22 5.06
CA LEU A 218 -11.82 10.09 5.33
C LEU A 218 -11.34 8.78 4.67
N ALA A 219 -10.74 8.87 3.47
CA ALA A 219 -10.19 7.72 2.78
C ALA A 219 -9.06 7.07 3.57
N TYR A 220 -8.10 7.87 4.07
CA TYR A 220 -7.01 7.37 4.91
C TYR A 220 -7.51 6.78 6.23
N GLN A 221 -8.47 7.43 6.89
CA GLN A 221 -9.10 6.89 8.10
C GLN A 221 -9.77 5.54 7.81
N ARG A 222 -10.51 5.45 6.71
CA ARG A 222 -11.17 4.21 6.29
C ARG A 222 -10.17 3.09 6.00
N ILE A 223 -9.10 3.39 5.27
CA ILE A 223 -8.01 2.44 4.99
C ILE A 223 -7.48 1.87 6.31
N GLN A 224 -7.13 2.74 7.26
CA GLN A 224 -6.57 2.32 8.54
C GLN A 224 -7.57 1.48 9.36
N GLN A 225 -8.85 1.85 9.38
CA GLN A 225 -9.87 1.18 10.19
C GLN A 225 -10.37 -0.15 9.60
N GLU A 226 -10.45 -0.25 8.27
CA GLU A 226 -11.15 -1.35 7.60
C GLU A 226 -10.22 -2.32 6.88
N TRP A 227 -9.03 -1.88 6.44
CA TRP A 227 -8.20 -2.63 5.49
C TRP A 227 -6.80 -2.93 6.06
N PRO A 228 -6.68 -3.81 7.06
CA PRO A 228 -5.39 -4.19 7.65
C PRO A 228 -4.41 -4.84 6.66
N TRP A 229 -4.90 -5.24 5.48
CA TRP A 229 -4.11 -5.81 4.38
C TRP A 229 -3.58 -4.76 3.40
N LEU A 230 -3.98 -3.49 3.54
CA LEU A 230 -3.46 -2.40 2.72
C LEU A 230 -2.21 -1.82 3.39
N GLY A 231 -1.11 -1.77 2.63
CA GLY A 231 0.16 -1.23 3.12
C GLY A 231 0.24 0.29 3.00
N VAL A 232 0.56 0.79 1.81
CA VAL A 232 0.75 2.24 1.56
C VAL A 232 -0.32 2.76 0.60
N GLY A 233 -0.88 3.93 0.90
CA GLY A 233 -1.71 4.70 -0.02
C GLY A 233 -1.06 6.04 -0.38
N PHE A 234 -0.64 6.20 -1.63
CA PHE A 234 0.00 7.42 -2.13
C PHE A 234 -1.03 8.40 -2.67
N TYR A 235 -1.08 9.61 -2.11
CA TYR A 235 -1.92 10.68 -2.64
C TYR A 235 -1.36 11.15 -4.00
N TRP A 236 -2.23 11.17 -5.02
CA TRP A 236 -1.90 11.74 -6.33
C TRP A 236 -2.49 13.14 -6.43
N PHE A 237 -1.69 14.21 -6.53
CA PHE A 237 -0.23 14.33 -6.39
C PHE A 237 0.13 15.66 -5.70
N PHE A 238 1.40 15.90 -5.37
CA PHE A 238 1.80 17.11 -4.64
C PHE A 238 1.56 18.41 -5.42
N LYS A 239 2.24 18.61 -6.57
CA LYS A 239 2.06 19.77 -7.46
C LYS A 239 2.44 19.48 -8.91
N GLN A 240 1.98 20.33 -9.81
CA GLN A 240 2.50 20.42 -11.17
C GLN A 240 3.79 21.25 -11.23
N ALA A 241 4.55 21.15 -12.32
CA ALA A 241 5.72 21.99 -12.53
C ALA A 241 5.33 23.47 -12.74
N ASP A 242 4.28 23.70 -13.52
CA ASP A 242 3.68 25.00 -13.84
C ASP A 242 2.20 24.83 -14.28
N ASP A 243 1.59 25.90 -14.78
CA ASP A 243 0.16 25.97 -15.10
C ASP A 243 -0.21 25.49 -16.51
N ARG A 244 0.75 24.99 -17.31
CA ARG A 244 0.52 24.67 -18.75
C ARG A 244 -0.63 23.69 -18.99
N GLU A 245 -0.88 22.82 -18.00
CA GLU A 245 -1.86 21.75 -18.08
C GLU A 245 -3.24 22.15 -17.56
N ARG A 246 -3.39 23.34 -16.97
CA ARG A 246 -4.61 23.78 -16.29
C ARG A 246 -5.86 23.70 -17.18
N GLU A 247 -5.75 24.19 -18.40
CA GLU A 247 -6.86 24.28 -19.36
C GLU A 247 -6.91 23.11 -20.34
N THR A 248 -5.99 22.13 -20.23
CA THR A 248 -5.84 21.06 -21.23
C THR A 248 -5.89 19.66 -20.63
N ASN A 249 -5.63 19.49 -19.34
CA ASN A 249 -5.57 18.20 -18.67
C ASN A 249 -6.40 18.19 -17.38
N PRO A 250 -7.50 17.41 -17.30
CA PRO A 250 -8.30 17.33 -16.09
C PRO A 250 -7.51 16.78 -14.88
N GLN A 251 -6.39 16.08 -15.08
CA GLN A 251 -5.53 15.62 -13.99
C GLN A 251 -4.88 16.77 -13.20
N TYR A 252 -4.78 17.98 -13.78
CA TYR A 252 -4.28 19.18 -13.10
C TYR A 252 -4.99 19.42 -11.75
N TYR A 253 -6.25 19.02 -11.64
CA TYR A 253 -7.11 19.25 -10.46
C TYR A 253 -7.03 18.20 -9.36
N PHE A 254 -6.01 17.33 -9.40
CA PHE A 254 -5.65 16.43 -8.30
C PHE A 254 -4.59 17.01 -7.34
N ARG A 255 -3.93 18.11 -7.70
CA ARG A 255 -2.79 18.69 -6.96
C ARG A 255 -3.15 19.06 -5.52
N MET A 256 -2.20 18.92 -4.60
CA MET A 256 -2.33 19.39 -3.21
C MET A 256 -2.00 20.88 -3.07
N VAL A 257 -1.07 21.37 -3.87
CA VAL A 257 -0.64 22.76 -3.88
C VAL A 257 -0.54 23.26 -5.33
N GLU A 258 -0.70 24.56 -5.51
CA GLU A 258 -0.44 25.22 -6.80
C GLU A 258 1.05 25.15 -7.17
N PRO A 259 1.42 25.39 -8.45
CA PRO A 259 2.83 25.38 -8.85
C PRO A 259 3.73 26.34 -8.07
N ASP A 260 3.16 27.43 -7.54
CA ASP A 260 3.82 28.43 -6.68
C ASP A 260 3.85 28.05 -5.18
N PHE A 261 3.44 26.82 -4.84
CA PHE A 261 3.33 26.26 -3.50
C PHE A 261 2.19 26.83 -2.63
N THR A 262 1.24 27.57 -3.21
CA THR A 262 0.02 27.95 -2.48
C THR A 262 -0.76 26.69 -2.08
N PRO A 263 -1.00 26.44 -0.78
CA PRO A 263 -1.75 25.27 -0.33
C PRO A 263 -3.23 25.31 -0.76
N LEU A 264 -3.76 24.16 -1.19
CA LEU A 264 -5.19 23.97 -1.43
C LEU A 264 -5.85 23.26 -0.23
N PRO A 265 -7.19 23.28 -0.09
CA PRO A 265 -7.87 22.69 1.06
C PRO A 265 -7.50 21.22 1.37
N VAL A 266 -7.16 20.43 0.34
CA VAL A 266 -6.70 19.05 0.54
C VAL A 266 -5.34 18.96 1.23
N TYR A 267 -4.42 19.89 0.98
CA TYR A 267 -3.15 19.96 1.71
C TYR A 267 -3.38 20.18 3.19
N ASP A 268 -4.23 21.15 3.55
CA ASP A 268 -4.53 21.46 4.95
C ASP A 268 -5.29 20.33 5.65
N ALA A 269 -6.21 19.66 4.95
CA ALA A 269 -6.91 18.49 5.47
C ALA A 269 -5.96 17.34 5.78
N ILE A 270 -5.06 17.00 4.86
CA ILE A 270 -4.05 15.95 5.07
C ILE A 270 -3.06 16.35 6.15
N LYS A 271 -2.57 17.60 6.15
CA LYS A 271 -1.68 18.13 7.20
C LYS A 271 -2.33 18.02 8.58
N THR A 272 -3.61 18.36 8.71
CA THR A 272 -4.35 18.26 9.97
C THR A 272 -4.47 16.81 10.43
N GLN A 273 -4.77 15.89 9.51
CA GLN A 273 -4.86 14.47 9.79
C GLN A 273 -3.50 13.88 10.22
N THR A 274 -2.40 14.24 9.57
CA THR A 274 -1.06 13.70 9.89
C THR A 274 -0.48 14.24 11.21
N ASN A 275 -1.03 15.31 11.75
CA ASN A 275 -0.62 15.87 13.05
C ASN A 275 -1.48 15.38 14.23
N GLN A 276 -2.45 14.49 13.98
CA GLN A 276 -3.20 13.85 15.07
C GLN A 276 -2.29 12.87 15.84
N PRO A 277 -2.55 12.64 17.15
CA PRO A 277 -1.87 11.59 17.90
C PRO A 277 -1.98 10.25 17.18
N PRO A 278 -0.89 9.46 17.14
CA PRO A 278 -0.90 8.18 16.45
C PRO A 278 -1.83 7.18 17.13
N VAL A 279 -2.59 6.46 16.32
CA VAL A 279 -3.49 5.38 16.76
C VAL A 279 -3.20 4.13 15.94
N MET A 280 -2.99 2.99 16.61
CA MET A 280 -2.94 1.69 15.96
C MET A 280 -4.36 1.15 15.76
N TYR A 281 -4.72 0.92 14.50
CA TYR A 281 -6.01 0.35 14.11
C TYR A 281 -5.93 -1.19 13.99
N PRO A 282 -7.03 -1.91 13.72
CA PRO A 282 -6.99 -3.36 13.59
C PRO A 282 -5.91 -3.82 12.60
N GLY A 283 -5.15 -4.84 12.98
CA GLY A 283 -3.99 -5.31 12.23
C GLY A 283 -2.87 -5.86 13.12
N TRP A 284 -1.77 -6.22 12.47
CA TRP A 284 -0.53 -6.63 13.12
C TRP A 284 0.53 -5.54 12.97
N HIS A 285 1.03 -5.07 14.10
CA HIS A 285 2.01 -4.01 14.18
C HIS A 285 3.29 -4.56 14.78
N GLN A 286 4.45 -4.28 14.19
CA GLN A 286 5.74 -4.62 14.79
C GLN A 286 6.00 -3.79 16.05
N ALA A 287 6.85 -4.28 16.95
CA ALA A 287 7.13 -3.58 18.21
C ALA A 287 7.60 -2.13 18.01
N ASP A 288 8.53 -1.83 17.10
CA ASP A 288 8.98 -0.48 16.75
C ASP A 288 8.07 0.23 15.74
N HIS A 289 6.78 -0.12 15.75
CA HIS A 289 5.75 0.72 15.13
C HIS A 289 5.84 2.15 15.70
N TRP A 290 5.81 3.14 14.81
CA TRP A 290 6.04 4.55 15.11
C TRP A 290 5.05 5.17 16.11
N ALA A 291 3.90 4.52 16.34
CA ALA A 291 2.92 4.93 17.35
C ALA A 291 3.35 4.61 18.80
N VAL A 292 4.39 3.80 18.99
CA VAL A 292 4.81 3.35 20.32
C VAL A 292 5.93 4.23 20.85
N THR A 293 5.74 4.72 22.07
CA THR A 293 6.77 5.46 22.83
C THR A 293 7.40 4.54 23.85
N TYR A 294 8.71 4.31 23.73
CA TYR A 294 9.49 3.48 24.64
C TYR A 294 10.27 4.30 25.65
N GLN A 295 10.41 3.81 26.88
CA GLN A 295 11.26 4.37 27.94
C GLN A 295 12.12 3.26 28.56
N GLY A 296 13.38 3.58 28.84
CA GLY A 296 14.33 2.65 29.45
C GLY A 296 15.23 1.95 28.44
N SER A 297 15.53 0.67 28.65
CA SER A 297 16.59 -0.05 27.93
C SER A 297 16.18 -0.75 26.63
N TRP A 298 14.99 -0.45 26.09
CA TRP A 298 14.48 -1.06 24.86
C TRP A 298 15.46 -0.90 23.70
N GLN A 299 15.93 -2.04 23.19
CA GLN A 299 16.86 -2.10 22.07
C GLN A 299 16.36 -3.09 21.03
N PRO A 300 16.50 -2.77 19.75
CA PRO A 300 16.07 -3.69 18.73
C PRO A 300 17.06 -4.84 18.55
N ILE A 301 16.53 -6.03 18.32
CA ILE A 301 17.28 -7.27 18.14
C ILE A 301 16.83 -8.01 16.88
N THR A 302 17.66 -8.94 16.41
CA THR A 302 17.30 -9.91 15.38
C THR A 302 17.13 -11.28 16.04
N THR A 303 16.00 -11.96 15.78
CA THR A 303 15.74 -13.30 16.35
C THR A 303 14.80 -14.10 15.45
N ALA A 304 15.06 -15.40 15.31
CA ALA A 304 14.23 -16.31 14.52
C ALA A 304 12.83 -16.54 15.13
N ASP A 305 12.67 -16.25 16.42
CA ASP A 305 11.40 -16.37 17.15
C ASP A 305 10.45 -15.19 16.89
N ALA A 306 10.93 -14.12 16.26
CA ALA A 306 10.15 -12.95 15.89
C ALA A 306 9.53 -13.15 14.50
N LEU A 307 8.29 -12.70 14.32
CA LEU A 307 7.52 -12.90 13.10
C LEU A 307 8.21 -12.34 11.84
N PHE A 308 9.00 -11.29 12.01
CA PHE A 308 9.70 -10.59 10.93
C PHE A 308 11.20 -10.50 11.19
N GLU A 309 11.72 -11.46 11.96
CA GLU A 309 13.12 -11.54 12.39
C GLU A 309 13.62 -10.35 13.22
N THR A 310 12.77 -9.37 13.52
CA THR A 310 13.11 -8.19 14.33
C THR A 310 12.11 -8.00 15.46
N ALA A 311 12.64 -7.73 16.66
CA ALA A 311 11.85 -7.45 17.86
C ALA A 311 12.53 -6.35 18.69
N LEU A 312 11.85 -5.86 19.73
CA LEU A 312 12.47 -5.01 20.75
C LEU A 312 12.67 -5.78 22.05
N LYS A 313 13.87 -5.72 22.60
CA LYS A 313 14.25 -6.35 23.85
C LYS A 313 14.42 -5.30 24.95
N ALA A 314 13.81 -5.53 26.10
CA ALA A 314 14.03 -4.79 27.33
C ALA A 314 14.74 -5.67 28.36
N ASP A 315 15.75 -5.11 29.02
CA ASP A 315 16.63 -5.82 29.94
C ASP A 315 16.52 -5.34 31.40
N GLN A 316 15.67 -4.34 31.68
CA GLN A 316 15.50 -3.78 33.03
C GLN A 316 14.03 -3.82 33.49
N SER A 317 13.85 -4.10 34.79
CA SER A 317 12.54 -3.89 35.44
C SER A 317 12.22 -2.41 35.45
N GLY A 318 10.97 -2.06 35.15
CA GLY A 318 10.49 -0.68 35.04
C GLY A 318 10.62 -0.07 33.63
N ASP A 319 11.28 -0.76 32.68
CA ASP A 319 11.23 -0.38 31.27
C ASP A 319 9.76 -0.37 30.80
N SER A 320 9.38 0.62 30.00
CA SER A 320 7.97 0.79 29.62
C SER A 320 7.75 1.15 28.16
N ALA A 321 6.55 0.84 27.68
CA ALA A 321 6.08 1.20 26.35
C ALA A 321 4.64 1.73 26.45
N THR A 322 4.35 2.85 25.80
CA THR A 322 3.02 3.47 25.77
C THR A 322 2.55 3.71 24.35
N PHE A 323 1.28 3.43 24.07
CA PHE A 323 0.66 3.68 22.78
C PHE A 323 -0.86 3.79 22.89
N THR A 324 -1.49 4.32 21.84
CA THR A 324 -2.95 4.32 21.68
C THR A 324 -3.34 3.36 20.55
N PHE A 325 -4.40 2.59 20.75
CA PHE A 325 -4.99 1.76 19.69
C PHE A 325 -6.51 1.94 19.64
N GLN A 326 -7.12 1.60 18.51
CA GLN A 326 -8.57 1.56 18.35
C GLN A 326 -8.98 0.18 17.83
N GLY A 327 -9.69 -0.59 18.66
CA GLY A 327 -10.08 -1.97 18.37
C GLY A 327 -10.77 -2.61 19.57
N GLN A 328 -11.37 -3.78 19.38
CA GLN A 328 -12.16 -4.48 20.41
C GLN A 328 -11.34 -5.49 21.23
N ALA A 329 -10.12 -5.81 20.80
CA ALA A 329 -9.21 -6.63 21.59
C ALA A 329 -7.74 -6.28 21.29
N LEU A 330 -6.89 -6.54 22.28
CA LEU A 330 -5.46 -6.32 22.24
C LEU A 330 -4.72 -7.61 22.64
N SER A 331 -3.69 -7.96 21.88
CA SER A 331 -2.73 -9.01 22.24
C SER A 331 -1.29 -8.55 21.97
N LEU A 332 -0.34 -9.13 22.68
CA LEU A 332 1.10 -8.91 22.47
C LEU A 332 1.75 -10.18 21.91
N GLY A 333 2.46 -10.05 20.79
CA GLY A 333 3.42 -11.04 20.34
C GLY A 333 4.69 -10.91 21.16
N LEU A 334 5.01 -11.93 21.95
CA LEU A 334 6.24 -12.00 22.74
C LEU A 334 7.11 -13.13 22.19
N ALA A 335 8.43 -12.99 22.33
CA ALA A 335 9.39 -14.03 21.99
C ALA A 335 10.16 -14.48 23.24
N GLY A 336 10.44 -15.78 23.32
CA GLY A 336 11.03 -16.42 24.49
C GLY A 336 10.01 -16.69 25.61
N ASP A 337 10.46 -17.47 26.60
CA ASP A 337 9.62 -17.97 27.70
C ASP A 337 10.07 -17.46 29.09
N THR A 338 10.93 -16.44 29.08
CA THR A 338 11.46 -15.77 30.27
C THR A 338 10.97 -14.33 30.33
N GLY A 339 10.71 -13.85 31.54
CA GLY A 339 10.29 -12.48 31.79
C GLY A 339 8.78 -12.32 31.95
N ARG A 340 8.39 -11.12 32.35
CA ARG A 340 7.01 -10.77 32.66
C ARG A 340 6.77 -9.29 32.42
N VAL A 341 5.62 -8.99 31.83
CA VAL A 341 5.12 -7.62 31.69
C VAL A 341 3.85 -7.44 32.49
N ARG A 342 3.63 -6.22 32.96
CA ARG A 342 2.35 -5.72 33.44
C ARG A 342 1.78 -4.81 32.37
N VAL A 343 0.56 -5.08 31.94
CA VAL A 343 -0.10 -4.31 30.88
C VAL A 343 -1.37 -3.69 31.43
N GLN A 344 -1.48 -2.38 31.33
CA GLN A 344 -2.66 -1.62 31.69
C GLN A 344 -3.31 -1.07 30.42
N VAL A 345 -4.63 -1.29 30.29
CA VAL A 345 -5.45 -0.67 29.23
C VAL A 345 -6.39 0.33 29.88
N ASP A 346 -6.29 1.58 29.49
CA ASP A 346 -6.97 2.73 30.10
C ASP A 346 -6.76 2.79 31.62
N GLN A 347 -7.83 2.97 32.40
CA GLN A 347 -7.80 3.00 33.86
C GLN A 347 -8.22 1.66 34.49
N THR A 348 -8.16 0.57 33.72
CA THR A 348 -8.50 -0.77 34.23
C THR A 348 -7.38 -1.35 35.09
N GLU A 349 -7.71 -2.42 35.83
CA GLU A 349 -6.72 -3.15 36.62
C GLU A 349 -5.66 -3.78 35.69
N PRO A 350 -4.36 -3.57 35.95
CA PRO A 350 -3.32 -4.12 35.10
C PRO A 350 -3.30 -5.64 35.10
N VAL A 351 -3.01 -6.24 33.94
CA VAL A 351 -2.83 -7.69 33.77
C VAL A 351 -1.34 -8.02 33.72
N GLU A 352 -0.88 -8.97 34.54
CA GLU A 352 0.47 -9.50 34.41
C GLU A 352 0.50 -10.68 33.42
N ILE A 353 1.40 -10.59 32.45
CA ILE A 353 1.61 -11.59 31.39
C ILE A 353 3.03 -12.11 31.51
N LYS A 354 3.17 -13.39 31.82
CA LYS A 354 4.45 -14.10 31.70
C LYS A 354 4.76 -14.28 30.22
N ALA A 355 5.96 -13.89 29.81
CA ALA A 355 6.40 -14.06 28.43
C ALA A 355 6.31 -15.52 28.00
N ARG A 356 5.64 -15.75 26.87
CA ARG A 356 5.56 -17.02 26.17
C ARG A 356 5.61 -16.72 24.69
N THR A 357 6.41 -17.47 23.98
CA THR A 357 6.57 -17.28 22.53
C THR A 357 5.20 -17.37 21.83
N GLY A 358 4.85 -16.34 21.07
CA GLY A 358 3.59 -16.23 20.35
C GLY A 358 2.67 -15.11 20.87
N VAL A 359 1.40 -15.19 20.49
CA VAL A 359 0.41 -14.13 20.74
C VAL A 359 -0.28 -14.34 22.10
N ASN A 360 -0.11 -13.37 23.00
CA ASN A 360 -0.61 -13.37 24.36
C ASN A 360 -1.75 -12.35 24.50
N SER A 361 -2.95 -12.81 24.88
CA SER A 361 -4.13 -11.96 25.01
C SER A 361 -3.98 -10.99 26.19
N VAL A 362 -4.27 -9.70 25.96
CA VAL A 362 -4.26 -8.66 27.01
C VAL A 362 -5.68 -8.29 27.42
N ALA A 363 -6.50 -7.85 26.46
CA ALA A 363 -7.84 -7.33 26.70
C ALA A 363 -8.78 -7.75 25.57
N GLN A 364 -10.07 -7.91 25.88
CA GLN A 364 -11.12 -8.33 24.94
C GLN A 364 -12.44 -7.62 25.25
N ASN A 365 -13.33 -7.57 24.27
CA ASN A 365 -14.66 -6.97 24.38
C ASN A 365 -14.61 -5.47 24.77
N LEU A 366 -13.59 -4.78 24.28
CA LEU A 366 -13.45 -3.33 24.44
C LEU A 366 -14.43 -2.58 23.55
N GLY A 367 -14.69 -1.32 23.90
CA GLY A 367 -15.54 -0.43 23.11
C GLY A 367 -14.91 -0.01 21.78
N PRO A 368 -15.64 0.72 20.92
CA PRO A 368 -15.13 1.19 19.63
C PRO A 368 -14.20 2.41 19.72
N GLU A 369 -14.09 3.03 20.90
CA GLU A 369 -13.22 4.17 21.18
C GLU A 369 -11.72 3.82 21.16
N PRO A 370 -10.83 4.81 21.01
CA PRO A 370 -9.40 4.60 21.23
C PRO A 370 -9.09 4.32 22.70
N HIS A 371 -8.15 3.39 22.94
CA HIS A 371 -7.68 2.95 24.24
C HIS A 371 -6.19 3.26 24.41
N VAL A 372 -5.79 3.72 25.59
CA VAL A 372 -4.38 3.97 25.94
C VAL A 372 -3.80 2.75 26.64
N VAL A 373 -2.61 2.33 26.23
CA VAL A 373 -1.94 1.15 26.79
C VAL A 373 -0.62 1.55 27.39
N THR A 374 -0.33 1.02 28.57
CA THR A 374 1.01 1.03 29.16
C THR A 374 1.47 -0.40 29.41
N ILE A 375 2.62 -0.75 28.86
CA ILE A 375 3.37 -1.97 29.15
C ILE A 375 4.52 -1.60 30.08
N GLU A 376 4.67 -2.31 31.20
CA GLU A 376 5.79 -2.19 32.13
C GLU A 376 6.47 -3.55 32.26
N VAL A 377 7.80 -3.60 32.14
CA VAL A 377 8.59 -4.81 32.38
C VAL A 377 8.72 -5.05 33.88
N VAL A 378 8.18 -6.17 34.36
CA VAL A 378 8.24 -6.57 35.78
C VAL A 378 9.41 -7.50 36.02
N GLU A 379 9.62 -8.47 35.13
CA GLU A 379 10.74 -9.41 35.19
C GLU A 379 11.45 -9.39 33.82
N PRO A 380 12.69 -8.89 33.72
CA PRO A 380 13.45 -8.95 32.49
C PRO A 380 14.12 -10.33 32.28
N PRO A 381 14.57 -10.65 31.05
CA PRO A 381 14.38 -9.87 29.83
C PRO A 381 12.98 -10.07 29.24
N VAL A 382 12.46 -9.09 28.52
CA VAL A 382 11.23 -9.21 27.70
C VAL A 382 11.58 -8.90 26.26
N ILE A 383 11.11 -9.75 25.34
CA ILE A 383 11.22 -9.51 23.90
C ILE A 383 9.80 -9.30 23.36
N LEU A 384 9.50 -8.06 23.00
CA LEU A 384 8.26 -7.67 22.33
C LEU A 384 8.48 -7.77 20.82
N ASP A 385 7.76 -8.66 20.17
CA ASP A 385 7.80 -8.88 18.72
C ASP A 385 6.72 -8.03 18.02
N SER A 386 5.48 -8.15 18.48
CA SER A 386 4.34 -7.51 17.81
C SER A 386 3.24 -7.06 18.76
N ILE A 387 2.41 -6.15 18.26
CA ILE A 387 1.19 -5.65 18.89
C ILE A 387 0.04 -5.98 17.93
N VAL A 388 -0.95 -6.72 18.43
CA VAL A 388 -2.06 -7.23 17.63
C VAL A 388 -3.35 -6.55 18.09
N VAL A 389 -3.98 -5.84 17.17
CA VAL A 389 -5.26 -5.15 17.40
C VAL A 389 -6.34 -5.87 16.59
N GLU A 390 -7.42 -6.27 17.26
CA GLU A 390 -8.57 -6.92 16.60
C GLU A 390 -9.77 -5.97 16.55
N GLY A 391 -10.55 -6.03 15.48
CA GLY A 391 -11.71 -5.16 15.24
C GLY A 391 -13.04 -5.93 15.17
N ALA A 392 -14.15 -5.19 15.05
CA ALA A 392 -15.47 -5.77 14.83
C ALA A 392 -15.49 -6.58 13.52
N GLY A 393 -15.58 -7.91 13.60
CA GLY A 393 -15.60 -8.81 12.44
C GLY A 393 -14.23 -9.32 11.96
N PHE A 394 -13.13 -8.86 12.57
CA PHE A 394 -11.79 -9.39 12.34
C PHE A 394 -11.26 -10.01 13.63
N ARG A 395 -11.49 -11.32 13.79
CA ARG A 395 -10.96 -12.12 14.90
C ARG A 395 -9.92 -13.08 14.36
N PHE A 396 -8.71 -13.05 14.92
CA PHE A 396 -7.68 -13.99 14.54
C PHE A 396 -8.04 -15.40 15.01
N ASN A 397 -7.89 -16.38 14.13
CA ASN A 397 -8.07 -17.78 14.51
C ASN A 397 -6.80 -18.24 15.24
N ARG A 398 -6.87 -18.26 16.59
CA ARG A 398 -5.73 -18.56 17.48
C ARG A 398 -5.21 -20.00 17.39
N ALA A 399 -5.85 -20.87 16.60
CA ALA A 399 -5.58 -22.31 16.53
C ALA A 399 -4.60 -22.73 15.41
N GLY A 400 -4.24 -21.84 14.48
CA GLY A 400 -3.24 -22.11 13.45
C GLY A 400 -1.88 -21.58 13.89
N GLY A 401 -0.92 -22.47 14.13
CA GLY A 401 0.46 -22.07 14.39
C GLY A 401 0.96 -21.07 13.35
N VAL A 402 1.77 -20.11 13.81
CA VAL A 402 2.52 -19.15 13.00
C VAL A 402 3.21 -19.92 11.88
N GLY A 403 2.64 -19.90 10.68
CA GLY A 403 3.06 -20.83 9.63
C GLY A 403 2.62 -20.32 8.26
N LEU A 404 3.61 -19.87 7.49
CA LEU A 404 3.61 -19.59 6.06
C LEU A 404 2.87 -18.35 5.52
N GLY A 405 1.88 -17.80 6.22
CA GLY A 405 1.02 -16.76 5.63
C GLY A 405 1.45 -15.30 5.81
N LEU A 406 2.64 -14.97 6.34
CA LEU A 406 2.89 -13.60 6.86
C LEU A 406 4.30 -13.04 6.58
N VAL A 407 5.16 -13.80 5.89
CA VAL A 407 6.60 -13.52 5.72
C VAL A 407 6.91 -12.20 4.97
N ILE A 408 5.96 -11.61 4.22
CA ILE A 408 6.27 -10.50 3.30
C ILE A 408 5.88 -9.10 3.83
N LEU A 409 4.99 -8.97 4.82
CA LEU A 409 4.65 -7.64 5.37
C LEU A 409 5.85 -6.96 6.06
N GLY A 410 6.80 -7.73 6.62
CA GLY A 410 8.02 -7.22 7.28
C GLY A 410 9.13 -6.77 6.32
N GLY A 411 9.15 -7.26 5.07
CA GLY A 411 10.16 -6.88 4.08
C GLY A 411 10.11 -5.40 3.71
N VAL A 412 8.92 -4.78 3.82
CA VAL A 412 8.73 -3.35 3.57
C VAL A 412 9.38 -2.47 4.64
N TRP A 413 9.49 -3.00 5.85
CA TRP A 413 9.82 -2.25 7.04
C TRP A 413 11.29 -2.39 7.45
N LEU A 414 11.94 -3.54 7.19
CA LEU A 414 13.40 -3.72 7.30
C LEU A 414 14.18 -2.62 6.53
N PHE A 415 13.61 -2.15 5.43
CA PHE A 415 14.16 -1.06 4.63
C PHE A 415 14.18 0.31 5.35
N TRP A 416 13.17 0.63 6.17
CA TRP A 416 13.11 1.93 6.85
C TRP A 416 14.21 2.10 7.91
N ARG A 417 14.80 0.99 8.36
CA ARG A 417 15.72 0.96 9.50
C ARG A 417 17.20 1.04 9.14
N GLN A 418 17.65 0.51 7.99
CA GLN A 418 19.03 0.72 7.54
C GLN A 418 19.40 2.21 7.36
N LYS A 419 18.42 3.11 7.23
CA LYS A 419 18.61 4.56 7.09
C LYS A 419 18.53 5.38 8.38
N ARG A 420 18.16 4.79 9.52
CA ARG A 420 18.18 5.51 10.81
C ARG A 420 19.48 5.28 11.59
N SER A 421 20.27 4.27 11.23
CA SER A 421 21.55 3.92 11.86
C SER A 421 22.78 4.16 10.97
N ALA A 422 22.63 4.86 9.85
CA ALA A 422 23.69 5.40 8.99
C ALA A 422 23.32 6.84 8.63
#